data_AF-A0ABD4YC94-F1
#
_entry.id   AF-A0ABD4YC94-F1
#
_cell.length_a   1.000
_cell.length_b   1.000
_cell.length_c   1.000
_cell.angle_alpha   90.00
_cell.angle_beta   90.00
_cell.angle_gamma   90.00
#
_symmetry.space_group_name_H-M   'P 1'
#
loop_
_entity.id
_entity.type
_entity.pdbx_description
1 polymer ?
#
loop_
_entity_poly.entity_id
_entity_poly.type
_entity_poly.pdbx_seq_one_letter_code
_entity_poly.pdbx_strand_id
1 'polypeptide(L)'
;MLSDCRFDRVPRLPQPWQLHWLDLDSNRITWDANAQRTLDRYTRLVQLDLSDNPLISAPDLRNLAQLKTLFLSGCSLVELPQGLDQISEPFVLDLASNQFQHLPANFAVTRPVADALRLESEWLGAPVRAQIDAYNAAHQVDLLVSESDYLDFFDETGPDEAALWQRLPLPYRRDLRALLDMEPFQSQPQHARVEFWRRLAVLDADPALRQQGLMRPAQALFTLAL
;
A
#
# COMPACT_ATOMS: atom_id res chain seq x y z
N MET A 1 11.39 17.95 -9.05
CA MET A 1 10.05 18.26 -8.52
C MET A 1 9.39 19.17 -9.53
N LEU A 2 8.39 18.63 -10.23
CA LEU A 2 7.60 19.33 -11.24
C LEU A 2 6.09 19.25 -10.86
N SER A 3 5.81 19.27 -9.57
CA SER A 3 4.47 19.28 -8.97
C SER A 3 3.67 20.52 -9.37
N ASP A 4 2.36 20.37 -9.60
CA ASP A 4 1.42 21.47 -9.92
C ASP A 4 1.89 22.41 -11.06
N CYS A 5 2.59 21.84 -12.04
CA CYS A 5 3.15 22.58 -13.18
C CYS A 5 2.26 22.55 -14.42
N ARG A 6 1.07 21.92 -14.34
CA ARG A 6 0.09 21.76 -15.43
C ARG A 6 0.60 20.99 -16.65
N PHE A 7 1.59 20.11 -16.47
CA PHE A 7 2.02 19.20 -17.53
C PHE A 7 0.86 18.29 -17.97
N ASP A 8 0.65 18.15 -19.27
CA ASP A 8 -0.33 17.24 -19.85
C ASP A 8 0.30 15.94 -20.39
N ARG A 9 1.64 15.88 -20.40
CA ARG A 9 2.47 14.77 -20.85
C ARG A 9 3.75 14.69 -20.02
N VAL A 10 4.34 13.49 -19.98
CA VAL A 10 5.68 13.30 -19.42
C VAL A 10 6.70 14.17 -20.19
N PRO A 11 7.51 15.00 -19.51
CA PRO A 11 8.46 15.87 -20.17
C PRO A 11 9.52 15.06 -20.93
N ARG A 12 9.97 15.59 -22.07
CA ARG A 12 11.07 15.00 -22.85
C ARG A 12 12.37 15.71 -22.51
N LEU A 13 13.20 15.05 -21.71
CA LEU A 13 14.52 15.58 -21.37
C LEU A 13 15.57 15.18 -22.43
N PRO A 14 16.67 15.96 -22.57
CA PRO A 14 17.80 15.58 -23.43
C PRO A 14 18.52 14.32 -22.95
N GLN A 15 18.64 14.12 -21.63
CA GLN A 15 19.39 13.02 -21.00
C GLN A 15 18.56 12.28 -19.92
N PRO A 16 17.40 11.69 -20.28
CA PRO A 16 16.48 11.06 -19.31
C PRO A 16 17.11 9.86 -18.57
N TRP A 17 18.04 9.16 -19.21
CA TRP A 17 18.78 8.03 -18.64
C TRP A 17 19.74 8.40 -17.50
N GLN A 18 19.90 9.68 -17.15
CA GLN A 18 20.66 10.11 -15.97
C GLN A 18 19.78 10.36 -14.75
N LEU A 19 18.46 10.45 -14.93
CA LEU A 19 17.54 10.82 -13.88
C LEU A 19 17.18 9.61 -13.01
N HIS A 20 17.30 9.76 -11.70
CA HIS A 20 16.95 8.74 -10.71
C HIS A 20 15.61 9.01 -10.03
N TRP A 21 15.21 10.29 -9.95
CA TRP A 21 13.94 10.72 -9.35
C TRP A 21 13.18 11.58 -10.34
N LEU A 22 11.97 11.15 -10.69
CA LEU A 22 11.03 11.94 -11.48
C LEU A 22 9.75 12.12 -10.68
N ASP A 23 9.48 13.38 -10.37
CA ASP A 23 8.32 13.79 -9.61
C ASP A 23 7.48 14.74 -10.49
N LEU A 24 6.28 14.29 -10.81
CA LEU A 24 5.28 14.90 -11.68
C LEU A 24 3.88 14.85 -11.05
N ASP A 25 3.79 14.78 -9.72
CA ASP A 25 2.50 14.70 -9.03
C ASP A 25 1.62 15.94 -9.33
N SER A 26 0.31 15.83 -9.10
CA SER A 26 -0.63 16.95 -9.18
C SER A 26 -0.59 17.72 -10.51
N ASN A 27 -0.43 17.00 -11.63
CA ASN A 27 -0.43 17.57 -12.97
C ASN A 27 -1.71 17.18 -13.75
N ARG A 28 -1.68 17.23 -15.08
CA ARG A 28 -2.80 16.88 -15.97
C ARG A 28 -2.36 15.80 -16.97
N ILE A 29 -1.37 15.00 -16.59
CA ILE A 29 -0.77 14.00 -17.47
C ILE A 29 -1.83 12.96 -17.81
N THR A 30 -1.96 12.70 -19.12
CA THR A 30 -2.75 11.59 -19.64
C THR A 30 -1.81 10.50 -20.14
N TRP A 31 -2.24 9.25 -20.06
CA TRP A 31 -1.39 8.13 -20.45
C TRP A 31 -1.74 7.60 -21.84
N ASP A 32 -0.84 7.80 -22.80
CA ASP A 32 -0.92 7.25 -24.15
C ASP A 32 0.39 6.54 -24.54
N ALA A 33 0.42 5.93 -25.73
CA ALA A 33 1.61 5.24 -26.23
C ALA A 33 2.83 6.18 -26.42
N ASN A 34 2.63 7.49 -26.49
CA ASN A 34 3.73 8.46 -26.56
C ASN A 34 4.28 8.80 -25.17
N ALA A 35 3.43 8.89 -24.15
CA ALA A 35 3.83 8.98 -22.75
C ALA A 35 4.67 7.75 -22.37
N GLN A 36 4.20 6.54 -22.71
CA GLN A 36 4.95 5.31 -22.45
C GLN A 36 6.34 5.31 -23.11
N ARG A 37 6.42 5.59 -24.42
CA ARG A 37 7.72 5.69 -25.13
C ARG A 37 8.64 6.75 -24.53
N THR A 38 8.07 7.78 -23.91
CA THR A 38 8.86 8.81 -23.22
C THR A 38 9.39 8.27 -21.89
N LEU A 39 8.54 7.60 -21.10
CA LEU A 39 8.93 6.94 -19.84
C LEU A 39 10.02 5.87 -20.06
N ASP A 40 9.92 5.07 -21.13
CA ASP A 40 10.87 4.01 -21.46
C ASP A 40 12.33 4.50 -21.63
N ARG A 41 12.53 5.81 -21.86
CA ARG A 41 13.86 6.42 -21.95
C ARG A 41 14.51 6.69 -20.60
N TYR A 42 13.75 6.64 -19.51
CA TYR A 42 14.19 6.93 -18.14
C TYR A 42 14.67 5.67 -17.42
N THR A 43 15.57 4.91 -18.04
CA THR A 43 15.98 3.55 -17.62
C THR A 43 16.73 3.48 -16.28
N ARG A 44 17.08 4.62 -15.68
CA ARG A 44 17.74 4.71 -14.36
C ARG A 44 16.85 5.23 -13.25
N LEU A 45 15.54 5.38 -13.50
CA LEU A 45 14.62 5.81 -12.45
C LEU A 45 14.59 4.80 -11.31
N VAL A 46 14.78 5.34 -10.11
CA VAL A 46 14.61 4.66 -8.83
C VAL A 46 13.29 5.07 -8.20
N GLN A 47 12.82 6.29 -8.46
CA GLN A 47 11.54 6.80 -7.99
C GLN A 47 10.76 7.50 -9.09
N LEU A 48 9.48 7.17 -9.17
CA LEU A 48 8.52 7.82 -10.06
C LEU A 48 7.29 8.23 -9.25
N ASP A 49 6.97 9.51 -9.28
CA ASP A 49 5.70 10.04 -8.77
C ASP A 49 4.88 10.62 -9.92
N LEU A 50 3.70 10.05 -10.13
CA LEU A 50 2.68 10.48 -11.08
C LEU A 50 1.33 10.65 -10.40
N SER A 51 1.29 10.71 -9.06
CA SER A 51 0.05 10.80 -8.28
C SER A 51 -0.80 11.99 -8.70
N ASP A 52 -2.11 11.89 -8.51
CA ASP A 52 -3.06 12.96 -8.79
C ASP A 52 -3.00 13.48 -10.24
N ASN A 53 -2.72 12.58 -11.19
CA ASN A 53 -2.83 12.81 -12.63
C ASN A 53 -3.94 11.95 -13.24
N PRO A 54 -4.71 12.42 -14.23
CA PRO A 54 -5.78 11.67 -14.87
C PRO A 54 -5.25 10.63 -15.88
N LEU A 55 -4.47 9.66 -15.40
CA LEU A 55 -3.78 8.69 -16.26
C LEU A 55 -4.76 7.76 -16.98
N ILE A 56 -5.77 7.24 -16.27
CA ILE A 56 -6.74 6.21 -16.71
C ILE A 56 -6.10 4.85 -17.00
N SER A 57 -5.04 4.83 -17.81
CA SER A 57 -4.20 3.67 -18.10
C SER A 57 -2.89 3.74 -17.32
N ALA A 58 -2.44 2.59 -16.83
CA ALA A 58 -1.23 2.51 -16.01
C ALA A 58 0.05 2.51 -16.87
N PRO A 59 1.17 3.05 -16.37
CA PRO A 59 2.48 2.88 -17.01
C PRO A 59 2.92 1.42 -17.02
N ASP A 60 3.58 1.00 -18.09
CA ASP A 60 4.34 -0.25 -18.13
C ASP A 60 5.71 -0.02 -17.48
N LEU A 61 6.03 -0.83 -16.47
CA LEU A 61 7.21 -0.69 -15.63
C LEU A 61 8.37 -1.60 -16.05
N ARG A 62 8.20 -2.45 -17.05
CA ARG A 62 9.20 -3.48 -17.44
C ARG A 62 10.56 -2.90 -17.86
N ASN A 63 10.60 -1.65 -18.31
CA ASN A 63 11.83 -0.95 -18.68
C ASN A 63 12.49 -0.19 -17.51
N LEU A 64 11.84 -0.14 -16.34
CA LEU A 64 12.31 0.58 -15.15
C LEU A 64 12.95 -0.38 -14.14
N ALA A 65 13.98 -1.11 -14.58
CA ALA A 65 14.63 -2.16 -13.79
C ALA A 65 15.33 -1.69 -12.50
N GLN A 66 15.39 -0.38 -12.24
CA GLN A 66 15.96 0.21 -11.03
C GLN A 66 14.90 0.82 -10.10
N LEU A 67 13.62 0.76 -10.50
CA LEU A 67 12.52 1.36 -9.75
C LEU A 67 12.38 0.67 -8.39
N LYS A 68 12.28 1.46 -7.33
CA LYS A 68 12.04 1.00 -5.96
C LYS A 68 10.85 1.70 -5.33
N THR A 69 10.56 2.91 -5.78
CA THR A 69 9.48 3.75 -5.25
C THR A 69 8.57 4.18 -6.39
N LEU A 70 7.27 3.88 -6.26
CA LEU A 70 6.27 4.25 -7.26
C LEU A 70 5.07 4.85 -6.54
N PHE A 71 4.67 6.04 -6.97
CA PHE A 71 3.44 6.69 -6.53
C PHE A 71 2.54 6.92 -7.76
N LEU A 72 1.38 6.27 -7.73
CA LEU A 72 0.30 6.34 -8.72
C LEU A 72 -1.05 6.54 -8.00
N SER A 73 -1.03 7.14 -6.81
CA SER A 73 -2.24 7.36 -6.04
C SER A 73 -3.15 8.36 -6.75
N GLY A 74 -4.46 8.12 -6.75
CA GLY A 74 -5.43 9.07 -7.33
C GLY A 74 -5.38 9.19 -8.86
N CYS A 75 -4.79 8.22 -9.57
CA CYS A 75 -4.57 8.30 -11.01
C CYS A 75 -5.77 7.88 -11.89
N SER A 76 -6.91 7.55 -11.28
CA SER A 76 -8.10 6.97 -11.95
C SER A 76 -7.81 5.69 -12.75
N LEU A 77 -6.81 4.91 -12.32
CA LEU A 77 -6.42 3.68 -12.99
C LEU A 77 -7.49 2.61 -12.87
N VAL A 78 -7.78 1.93 -13.98
CA VAL A 78 -8.73 0.79 -14.01
C VAL A 78 -8.05 -0.57 -13.97
N GLU A 79 -6.74 -0.61 -14.23
CA GLU A 79 -5.89 -1.80 -14.26
C GLU A 79 -4.55 -1.54 -13.56
N LEU A 80 -3.94 -2.59 -12.98
CA LEU A 80 -2.62 -2.50 -12.38
C LEU A 80 -1.52 -2.36 -13.46
N PRO A 81 -0.41 -1.67 -13.17
CA PRO A 81 0.72 -1.58 -14.08
C PRO A 81 1.34 -2.95 -14.36
N GLN A 82 1.74 -3.17 -15.61
CA GLN A 82 2.54 -4.34 -16.01
C GLN A 82 3.97 -4.20 -15.47
N GLY A 83 4.58 -5.33 -15.10
CA GLY A 83 5.96 -5.36 -14.61
C GLY A 83 6.14 -5.09 -13.11
N LEU A 84 5.06 -5.02 -12.32
CA LEU A 84 5.16 -4.96 -10.85
C LEU A 84 5.97 -6.12 -10.27
N ASP A 85 5.82 -7.32 -10.86
CA ASP A 85 6.52 -8.54 -10.49
C ASP A 85 8.04 -8.48 -10.75
N GLN A 86 8.50 -7.52 -11.56
CA GLN A 86 9.92 -7.33 -11.91
C GLN A 86 10.66 -6.39 -10.95
N ILE A 87 9.93 -5.74 -10.04
CA ILE A 87 10.53 -4.86 -9.02
C ILE A 87 11.16 -5.74 -7.94
N SER A 88 12.49 -5.73 -7.87
CA SER A 88 13.26 -6.64 -7.01
C SER A 88 13.33 -6.20 -5.55
N GLU A 89 13.44 -4.89 -5.31
CA GLU A 89 13.63 -4.31 -3.97
C GLU A 89 12.72 -3.08 -3.79
N PRO A 90 11.39 -3.26 -3.79
CA PRO A 90 10.47 -2.15 -3.60
C PRO A 90 10.60 -1.60 -2.18
N PHE A 91 10.54 -0.28 -2.06
CA PHE A 91 10.40 0.41 -0.80
C PHE A 91 8.94 0.81 -0.56
N VAL A 92 8.32 1.45 -1.55
CA VAL A 92 6.89 1.84 -1.52
C VAL A 92 6.30 1.71 -2.93
N LEU A 93 5.16 1.04 -3.04
CA LEU A 93 4.36 0.96 -4.27
C LEU A 93 2.94 1.43 -3.95
N ASP A 94 2.74 2.74 -4.01
CA ASP A 94 1.44 3.35 -3.70
C ASP A 94 0.59 3.49 -4.96
N LEU A 95 -0.47 2.67 -5.03
CA LEU A 95 -1.47 2.69 -6.08
C LEU A 95 -2.87 2.93 -5.47
N ALA A 96 -2.94 3.53 -4.28
CA ALA A 96 -4.19 3.79 -3.58
C ALA A 96 -5.10 4.74 -4.37
N SER A 97 -6.36 4.86 -3.94
CA SER A 97 -7.34 5.81 -4.49
C SER A 97 -7.57 5.69 -6.00
N ASN A 98 -7.37 4.48 -6.56
CA ASN A 98 -7.64 4.17 -7.97
C ASN A 98 -8.96 3.39 -8.15
N GLN A 99 -9.35 3.12 -9.39
CA GLN A 99 -10.63 2.52 -9.76
C GLN A 99 -10.45 1.12 -10.35
N PHE A 100 -9.54 0.33 -9.78
CA PHE A 100 -9.21 -1.01 -10.27
C PHE A 100 -10.48 -1.87 -10.37
N GLN A 101 -10.71 -2.45 -11.54
CA GLN A 101 -11.89 -3.30 -11.76
C GLN A 101 -11.61 -4.77 -11.48
N HIS A 102 -10.37 -5.20 -11.72
CA HIS A 102 -9.89 -6.56 -11.53
C HIS A 102 -8.39 -6.60 -11.25
N LEU A 103 -7.93 -7.65 -10.57
CA LEU A 103 -6.54 -8.08 -10.63
C LEU A 103 -6.28 -8.83 -11.96
N PRO A 104 -5.06 -8.77 -12.53
CA PRO A 104 -4.68 -9.57 -13.69
C PRO A 104 -4.96 -11.07 -13.54
N ALA A 105 -5.23 -11.76 -14.66
CA ALA A 105 -5.32 -13.22 -14.65
C ALA A 105 -3.97 -13.81 -14.19
N ASN A 106 -4.01 -14.74 -13.23
CA ASN A 106 -2.83 -15.28 -12.56
C ASN A 106 -1.95 -14.21 -11.89
N PHE A 107 -2.58 -13.17 -11.30
CA PHE A 107 -1.87 -12.16 -10.52
C PHE A 107 -1.00 -12.83 -9.47
N ALA A 108 0.31 -12.65 -9.63
CA ALA A 108 1.33 -13.15 -8.74
C ALA A 108 2.47 -12.14 -8.73
N VAL A 109 2.84 -11.68 -7.55
CA VAL A 109 3.99 -10.81 -7.33
C VAL A 109 4.88 -11.44 -6.27
N THR A 110 6.14 -10.99 -6.20
CA THR A 110 7.04 -11.44 -5.14
C THR A 110 6.54 -10.95 -3.77
N ARG A 111 6.97 -11.61 -2.70
CA ARG A 111 6.61 -11.21 -1.34
C ARG A 111 6.99 -9.74 -1.04
N PRO A 112 8.21 -9.26 -1.37
CA PRO A 112 8.56 -7.85 -1.19
C PRO A 112 7.62 -6.88 -1.92
N VAL A 113 7.20 -7.22 -3.14
CA VAL A 113 6.23 -6.39 -3.89
C VAL A 113 4.86 -6.39 -3.20
N ALA A 114 4.38 -7.53 -2.73
CA ALA A 114 3.12 -7.62 -2.01
C ALA A 114 3.14 -6.81 -0.69
N ASP A 115 4.23 -6.86 0.07
CA ASP A 115 4.38 -6.13 1.34
C ASP A 115 4.50 -4.60 1.14
N ALA A 116 5.02 -4.17 -0.01
CA ALA A 116 5.17 -2.76 -0.36
C ALA A 116 3.93 -2.14 -1.05
N LEU A 117 2.97 -2.97 -1.49
CA LEU A 117 1.85 -2.54 -2.31
C LEU A 117 0.74 -1.90 -1.48
N ARG A 118 0.15 -0.82 -2.00
CA ARG A 118 -1.06 -0.19 -1.48
C ARG A 118 -2.10 -0.11 -2.59
N LEU A 119 -3.20 -0.83 -2.44
CA LEU A 119 -4.34 -0.78 -3.37
C LEU A 119 -5.61 -0.19 -2.73
N GLU A 120 -5.55 0.24 -1.47
CA GLU A 120 -6.69 0.78 -0.72
C GLU A 120 -7.39 1.92 -1.49
N SER A 121 -8.69 1.76 -1.69
CA SER A 121 -9.51 2.75 -2.40
C SER A 121 -10.99 2.56 -2.09
N GLU A 122 -11.68 3.68 -1.94
CA GLU A 122 -13.14 3.75 -1.80
C GLU A 122 -13.87 3.28 -3.07
N TRP A 123 -13.18 3.25 -4.22
CA TRP A 123 -13.77 2.91 -5.51
C TRP A 123 -13.69 1.42 -5.86
N LEU A 124 -13.07 0.59 -5.02
CA LEU A 124 -12.96 -0.85 -5.28
C LEU A 124 -14.34 -1.52 -5.23
N GLY A 125 -14.79 -2.04 -6.37
CA GLY A 125 -16.02 -2.83 -6.46
C GLY A 125 -15.91 -4.21 -5.80
N ALA A 126 -17.06 -4.83 -5.53
CA ALA A 126 -17.12 -6.18 -4.95
C ALA A 126 -16.28 -7.24 -5.71
N PRO A 127 -16.22 -7.26 -7.06
CA PRO A 127 -15.44 -8.26 -7.78
C PRO A 127 -13.94 -8.20 -7.50
N VAL A 128 -13.32 -7.01 -7.59
CA VAL A 128 -11.88 -6.85 -7.30
C VAL A 128 -11.58 -7.06 -5.83
N ARG A 129 -12.46 -6.63 -4.92
CA ARG A 129 -12.30 -6.86 -3.47
C ARG A 129 -12.23 -8.36 -3.18
N ALA A 130 -13.12 -9.16 -3.75
CA ALA A 130 -13.09 -10.61 -3.59
C ALA A 130 -11.79 -11.24 -4.14
N GLN A 131 -11.24 -10.72 -5.24
CA GLN A 131 -9.96 -11.18 -5.79
C GLN A 131 -8.79 -10.83 -4.85
N ILE A 132 -8.78 -9.61 -4.31
CA ILE A 132 -7.77 -9.16 -3.35
C ILE A 132 -7.87 -9.98 -2.05
N ASP A 133 -9.07 -10.19 -1.52
CA ASP A 133 -9.29 -10.99 -0.31
C ASP A 133 -8.83 -12.43 -0.49
N ALA A 134 -9.11 -13.04 -1.65
CA ALA A 134 -8.65 -14.38 -1.98
C ALA A 134 -7.12 -14.46 -2.06
N TYR A 135 -6.48 -13.47 -2.68
CA TYR A 135 -5.01 -13.39 -2.74
C TYR A 135 -4.41 -13.22 -1.34
N ASN A 136 -4.92 -12.26 -0.58
CA ASN A 136 -4.50 -11.98 0.79
C ASN A 136 -4.58 -13.23 1.67
N ALA A 137 -5.68 -13.99 1.59
CA ALA A 137 -5.84 -15.25 2.33
C ALA A 137 -4.85 -16.34 1.88
N ALA A 138 -4.62 -16.48 0.58
CA ALA A 138 -3.72 -17.49 0.03
C ALA A 138 -2.24 -17.21 0.36
N HIS A 139 -1.86 -15.93 0.44
CA HIS A 139 -0.46 -15.51 0.56
C HIS A 139 -0.10 -14.93 1.94
N GLN A 140 -1.08 -14.76 2.84
CA GLN A 140 -0.89 -14.18 4.18
C GLN A 140 -0.20 -12.80 4.10
N VAL A 141 -0.78 -11.92 3.30
CA VAL A 141 -0.35 -10.54 3.05
C VAL A 141 -1.58 -9.64 2.92
N ASP A 142 -1.42 -8.33 3.09
CA ASP A 142 -2.45 -7.35 2.80
C ASP A 142 -2.03 -6.51 1.59
N LEU A 143 -2.68 -6.69 0.43
CA LEU A 143 -2.40 -5.85 -0.74
C LEU A 143 -3.04 -4.46 -0.66
N LEU A 144 -4.00 -4.23 0.25
CA LEU A 144 -4.65 -2.93 0.33
C LEU A 144 -3.74 -1.90 1.01
N VAL A 145 -2.92 -2.34 1.96
CA VAL A 145 -2.08 -1.47 2.78
C VAL A 145 -0.69 -2.07 2.91
N SER A 146 0.33 -1.22 2.86
CA SER A 146 1.71 -1.70 2.97
C SER A 146 2.01 -2.15 4.40
N GLU A 147 2.90 -3.13 4.56
CA GLU A 147 3.44 -3.50 5.87
C GLU A 147 4.05 -2.32 6.63
N SER A 148 4.58 -1.34 5.89
CA SER A 148 5.13 -0.10 6.46
C SER A 148 4.13 0.73 7.27
N ASP A 149 2.82 0.59 7.00
CA ASP A 149 1.76 1.30 7.76
C ASP A 149 1.61 0.83 9.20
N TYR A 150 2.22 -0.29 9.55
CA TYR A 150 2.11 -0.87 10.87
C TYR A 150 3.37 -0.66 11.71
N LEU A 151 4.42 -0.03 11.16
CA LEU A 151 5.74 0.06 11.82
C LEU A 151 5.67 0.68 13.21
N ASP A 152 4.78 1.64 13.43
CA ASP A 152 4.61 2.31 14.72
C ASP A 152 4.04 1.38 15.81
N PHE A 153 3.33 0.29 15.44
CA PHE A 153 2.97 -0.76 16.40
C PHE A 153 4.18 -1.63 16.75
N PHE A 154 5.10 -1.79 15.80
CA PHE A 154 6.18 -2.77 15.84
C PHE A 154 7.50 -2.27 16.41
N ASP A 155 7.60 -0.98 16.73
CA ASP A 155 8.75 -0.45 17.44
C ASP A 155 8.95 -1.19 18.77
N GLU A 156 10.13 -1.82 18.91
CA GLU A 156 10.55 -2.69 20.02
C GLU A 156 9.80 -4.04 20.15
N THR A 157 9.11 -4.50 19.10
CA THR A 157 8.33 -5.75 19.19
C THR A 157 9.15 -7.04 19.19
N GLY A 158 8.73 -7.96 20.05
CA GLY A 158 9.31 -9.30 20.18
C GLY A 158 8.65 -10.36 19.28
N PRO A 159 9.23 -11.58 19.22
CA PRO A 159 8.69 -12.67 18.40
C PRO A 159 7.27 -13.11 18.82
N ASP A 160 6.93 -13.01 20.10
CA ASP A 160 5.61 -13.39 20.61
C ASP A 160 4.50 -12.43 20.13
N GLU A 161 4.80 -11.13 20.10
CA GLU A 161 3.90 -10.08 19.60
C GLU A 161 3.73 -10.19 18.08
N ALA A 162 4.82 -10.45 17.35
CA ALA A 162 4.76 -10.72 15.93
C ALA A 162 3.87 -11.95 15.62
N ALA A 163 4.01 -13.03 16.40
CA ALA A 163 3.17 -14.22 16.25
C ALA A 163 1.69 -13.91 16.56
N LEU A 164 1.43 -13.10 17.59
CA LEU A 164 0.10 -12.63 17.96
C LEU A 164 -0.56 -11.81 16.84
N TRP A 165 0.19 -10.88 16.25
CA TRP A 165 -0.25 -10.10 15.11
C TRP A 165 -0.65 -10.98 13.92
N GLN A 166 0.16 -11.98 13.58
CA GLN A 166 -0.13 -12.86 12.45
C GLN A 166 -1.40 -13.71 12.65
N ARG A 167 -1.82 -13.97 13.89
CA ARG A 167 -3.08 -14.67 14.17
C ARG A 167 -4.31 -13.78 13.94
N LEU A 168 -4.17 -12.46 13.88
CA LEU A 168 -5.30 -11.56 13.67
C LEU A 168 -5.82 -11.63 12.22
N PRO A 169 -7.15 -11.56 12.00
CA PRO A 169 -7.70 -11.38 10.66
C PRO A 169 -7.15 -10.11 10.01
N LEU A 170 -6.80 -10.17 8.72
CA LEU A 170 -6.24 -9.03 7.99
C LEU A 170 -7.15 -7.78 8.00
N PRO A 171 -8.47 -7.88 7.81
CA PRO A 171 -9.34 -6.69 7.93
C PRO A 171 -9.25 -6.03 9.30
N TYR A 172 -9.20 -6.84 10.38
CA TYR A 172 -9.06 -6.32 11.74
C TYR A 172 -7.71 -5.61 11.93
N ARG A 173 -6.61 -6.20 11.42
CA ARG A 173 -5.29 -5.56 11.42
C ARG A 173 -5.31 -4.21 10.72
N ARG A 174 -5.95 -4.12 9.56
CA ARG A 174 -6.08 -2.87 8.80
C ARG A 174 -6.81 -1.79 9.59
N ASP A 175 -7.90 -2.16 10.26
CA ASP A 175 -8.70 -1.24 11.07
C ASP A 175 -7.98 -0.79 12.34
N LEU A 176 -7.06 -1.60 12.89
CA LEU A 176 -6.25 -1.22 14.05
C LEU A 176 -5.37 0.01 13.78
N ARG A 177 -4.95 0.26 12.52
CA ARG A 177 -4.12 1.44 12.16
C ARG A 177 -4.71 2.76 12.64
N ALA A 178 -6.04 2.89 12.63
CA ALA A 178 -6.72 4.08 13.11
C ALA A 178 -6.41 4.41 14.58
N LEU A 179 -5.97 3.43 15.37
CA LEU A 179 -5.54 3.66 16.75
C LEU A 179 -4.30 4.57 16.84
N LEU A 180 -3.41 4.55 15.83
CA LEU A 180 -2.21 5.39 15.81
C LEU A 180 -2.57 6.89 15.85
N ASP A 181 -3.73 7.24 15.29
CA ASP A 181 -4.28 8.59 15.28
C ASP A 181 -5.22 8.88 16.46
N MET A 182 -5.26 8.01 17.48
CA MET A 182 -6.14 8.14 18.64
C MET A 182 -5.34 8.20 19.95
N GLU A 183 -5.99 8.66 21.02
CA GLU A 183 -5.44 8.49 22.36
C GLU A 183 -5.49 7.00 22.77
N PRO A 184 -4.45 6.45 23.45
CA PRO A 184 -3.27 7.14 23.95
C PRO A 184 -2.06 7.19 23.01
N PHE A 185 -2.16 6.72 21.75
CA PHE A 185 -1.01 6.72 20.82
C PHE A 185 -0.47 8.12 20.52
N GLN A 186 -1.34 9.13 20.43
CA GLN A 186 -0.91 10.51 20.19
C GLN A 186 -0.14 11.13 21.37
N SER A 187 -0.61 10.96 22.61
CA SER A 187 0.01 11.61 23.78
C SER A 187 1.07 10.75 24.46
N GLN A 188 0.93 9.42 24.42
CA GLN A 188 1.74 8.47 25.19
C GLN A 188 2.04 7.20 24.36
N PRO A 189 2.75 7.31 23.22
CA PRO A 189 2.91 6.21 22.25
C PRO A 189 3.58 4.95 22.83
N GLN A 190 4.57 5.11 23.72
CA GLN A 190 5.23 3.96 24.36
C GLN A 190 4.26 3.20 25.29
N HIS A 191 3.51 3.93 26.12
CA HIS A 191 2.49 3.32 26.98
C HIS A 191 1.36 2.69 26.16
N ALA A 192 0.93 3.36 25.09
CA ALA A 192 -0.08 2.87 24.17
C ALA A 192 0.32 1.53 23.55
N ARG A 193 1.56 1.39 23.07
CA ARG A 193 2.09 0.12 22.53
C ARG A 193 2.09 -1.02 23.54
N VAL A 194 2.60 -0.78 24.74
CA VAL A 194 2.63 -1.82 25.79
C VAL A 194 1.21 -2.28 26.12
N GLU A 195 0.28 -1.34 26.27
CA GLU A 195 -1.11 -1.67 26.56
C GLU A 195 -1.82 -2.34 25.38
N PHE A 196 -1.52 -1.92 24.15
CA PHE A 196 -2.00 -2.53 22.91
C PHE A 196 -1.64 -4.02 22.85
N TRP A 197 -0.35 -4.35 23.03
CA TRP A 197 0.11 -5.74 23.00
C TRP A 197 -0.44 -6.56 24.17
N ARG A 198 -0.50 -5.97 25.38
CA ARG A 198 -1.12 -6.62 26.54
C ARG A 198 -2.58 -6.98 26.26
N ARG A 199 -3.36 -6.06 25.70
CA ARG A 199 -4.79 -6.28 25.40
C ARG A 199 -4.99 -7.32 24.31
N LEU A 200 -4.20 -7.29 23.24
CA LEU A 200 -4.24 -8.31 22.21
C LEU A 200 -3.89 -9.70 22.78
N ALA A 201 -2.92 -9.78 23.69
CA ALA A 201 -2.53 -11.05 24.33
C ALA A 201 -3.67 -11.61 25.20
N VAL A 202 -4.35 -10.76 25.98
CA VAL A 202 -5.54 -11.15 26.77
C VAL A 202 -6.66 -11.63 25.86
N LEU A 203 -6.94 -10.89 24.77
CA LEU A 203 -7.94 -11.28 23.79
C LEU A 203 -7.62 -12.64 23.15
N ASP A 204 -6.36 -12.90 22.81
CA ASP A 204 -5.96 -14.13 22.12
C ASP A 204 -5.94 -15.36 23.04
N ALA A 205 -5.69 -15.17 24.34
CA ALA A 205 -5.63 -16.24 25.32
C ALA A 205 -7.00 -16.89 25.63
N ASP A 206 -8.11 -16.17 25.45
CA ASP A 206 -9.47 -16.67 25.69
C ASP A 206 -10.28 -16.68 24.37
N PRO A 207 -10.69 -17.86 23.87
CA PRO A 207 -11.45 -17.97 22.62
C PRO A 207 -12.78 -17.21 22.62
N ALA A 208 -13.48 -17.13 23.76
CA ALA A 208 -14.75 -16.42 23.86
C ALA A 208 -14.53 -14.90 23.84
N LEU A 209 -13.53 -14.40 24.56
CA LEU A 209 -13.15 -12.98 24.49
C LEU A 209 -12.63 -12.62 23.10
N ARG A 210 -11.82 -13.48 22.48
CA ARG A 210 -11.35 -13.30 21.10
C ARG A 210 -12.51 -13.13 20.14
N GLN A 211 -13.49 -14.03 20.20
CA GLN A 211 -14.67 -13.97 19.35
C GLN A 211 -15.45 -12.67 19.59
N GLN A 212 -15.67 -12.29 20.84
CA GLN A 212 -16.39 -11.06 21.17
C GLN A 212 -15.64 -9.79 20.75
N GLY A 213 -14.31 -9.77 20.95
CA GLY A 213 -13.45 -8.64 20.63
C GLY A 213 -13.32 -8.40 19.13
N LEU A 214 -13.15 -9.46 18.34
CA LEU A 214 -13.06 -9.36 16.88
C LEU A 214 -14.38 -9.00 16.19
N MET A 215 -15.52 -9.14 16.89
CA MET A 215 -16.83 -8.67 16.41
C MET A 215 -17.06 -7.17 16.67
N ARG A 216 -16.17 -6.50 17.40
CA ARG A 216 -16.24 -5.06 17.64
C ARG A 216 -15.30 -4.31 16.67
N PRO A 217 -15.56 -3.02 16.42
CA PRO A 217 -14.60 -2.18 15.70
C PRO A 217 -13.23 -2.25 16.36
N ALA A 218 -12.17 -2.38 15.57
CA ALA A 218 -10.80 -2.51 16.07
C ALA A 218 -10.39 -1.32 16.97
N GLN A 219 -10.93 -0.14 16.69
CA GLN A 219 -10.72 1.09 17.48
C GLN A 219 -11.24 0.98 18.91
N ALA A 220 -12.13 0.03 19.20
CA ALA A 220 -12.65 -0.20 20.53
C ALA A 220 -11.67 -0.98 21.43
N LEU A 221 -10.52 -1.43 20.94
CA LEU A 221 -9.57 -2.28 21.68
C LEU A 221 -9.25 -1.73 23.09
N PHE A 222 -9.02 -0.41 23.21
CA PHE A 222 -8.69 0.23 24.48
C PHE A 222 -9.88 0.42 25.43
N THR A 223 -11.11 0.29 24.94
CA THR A 223 -12.34 0.44 25.75
C THR A 223 -13.01 -0.90 26.06
N LEU A 224 -12.52 -2.00 25.48
CA LEU A 224 -12.95 -3.36 25.85
C LEU A 224 -12.66 -3.62 27.34
N ALA A 225 -13.66 -4.17 28.01
CA ALA A 225 -13.51 -4.72 29.35
C ALA A 225 -12.81 -6.09 29.23
N LEU A 226 -11.52 -6.10 29.52
CA LEU A 226 -10.60 -7.24 29.43
C LEU A 226 -9.95 -7.50 30.79
#